data_AF-A0A6M1XNH6-F1
#
_entry.id   AF-A0A6M1XNH6-F1
#
_cell.length_a   1.000
_cell.length_b   1.000
_cell.length_c   1.000
_cell.angle_alpha   90.00
_cell.angle_beta   90.00
_cell.angle_gamma   90.00
#
_symmetry.space_group_name_H-M   'P 1'
#
loop_
_entity.id
_entity.type
_entity.pdbx_description
1 polymer ?
#
loop_
_entity_poly.entity_id
_entity_poly.type
_entity_poly.pdbx_seq_one_letter_code
_entity_poly.pdbx_strand_id
1 'polypeptide(L)'
;DKGMYGTPLVNPEEQHKYMGTFRERCRLSMTVAEMKDAQNQKHLLEELAKHPEVTVLLNGEISSDLQSTYIKLLNQHGANFKIVNNFVENNPCLLYTSPS
;
A
#
# COMPACT_ATOMS: atom_id res chain seq x y z
N ASP A 1 -9.20 -24.28 30.95
CA ASP A 1 -9.52 -22.95 31.47
C ASP A 1 -9.02 -21.88 30.51
N LYS A 2 -9.94 -20.96 30.16
CA LYS A 2 -9.79 -19.62 29.57
C LYS A 2 -8.79 -19.41 28.42
N GLY A 3 -9.35 -19.41 27.21
CA GLY A 3 -8.75 -18.81 26.05
C GLY A 3 -8.50 -17.31 26.25
N MET A 4 -7.31 -16.90 25.85
CA MET A 4 -7.03 -15.55 25.37
C MET A 4 -6.23 -15.76 24.09
N TYR A 5 -6.95 -16.05 23.00
CA TYR A 5 -6.43 -15.73 21.68
C TYR A 5 -6.21 -14.22 21.71
N GLY A 6 -4.96 -13.81 21.92
CA GLY A 6 -4.59 -12.40 21.94
C GLY A 6 -5.02 -11.81 20.61
N THR A 7 -6.10 -11.05 20.63
CA THR A 7 -6.46 -10.17 19.53
C THR A 7 -5.20 -9.35 19.25
N PRO A 8 -4.64 -9.34 18.03
CA PRO A 8 -3.58 -8.41 17.71
C PRO A 8 -4.22 -7.02 17.80
N LEU A 9 -4.06 -6.38 18.96
CA LEU A 9 -4.26 -4.96 19.14
C LEU A 9 -3.15 -4.31 18.32
N VAL A 10 -3.44 -4.13 17.03
CA VAL A 10 -2.55 -3.38 16.15
C VAL A 10 -2.40 -2.01 16.80
N ASN A 11 -1.19 -1.67 17.21
CA ASN A 11 -0.92 -0.37 17.78
C ASN A 11 -1.40 0.70 16.79
N PRO A 12 -2.00 1.81 17.26
CA PRO A 12 -2.45 2.88 16.37
C PRO A 12 -1.29 3.37 15.47
N GLU A 13 -0.06 3.40 15.97
CA GLU A 13 1.14 3.70 15.18
C GLU A 13 1.40 2.69 14.05
N GLU A 14 1.19 1.39 14.29
CA GLU A 14 1.30 0.37 13.26
C GLU A 14 0.14 0.46 12.25
N GLN A 15 -1.08 0.74 12.70
CA GLN A 15 -2.21 1.02 11.80
C GLN A 15 -1.91 2.21 10.91
N HIS A 16 -1.35 3.30 11.44
CA HIS A 16 -0.97 4.46 10.63
C HIS A 16 0.13 4.12 9.63
N LYS A 17 1.15 3.37 10.05
CA LYS A 17 2.25 2.93 9.18
C LYS A 17 1.79 2.03 8.02
N TYR A 18 0.75 1.23 8.23
CA TYR A 18 0.24 0.28 7.24
C TYR A 18 -1.11 0.71 6.61
N MET A 19 -1.41 2.02 6.59
CA MET A 19 -2.62 2.57 5.95
C MET A 19 -3.93 1.91 6.44
N GLY A 20 -4.02 1.63 7.73
CA GLY A 20 -5.17 0.96 8.36
C GLY A 20 -5.25 -0.55 8.10
N THR A 21 -4.21 -1.14 7.50
CA THR A 21 -4.14 -2.58 7.26
C THR A 21 -3.25 -3.27 8.29
N PHE A 22 -3.43 -4.58 8.45
CA PHE A 22 -2.54 -5.39 9.27
C PHE A 22 -1.20 -5.51 8.55
N ARG A 23 -0.09 -5.35 9.29
CA ARG A 23 1.27 -5.56 8.77
C ARG A 23 1.42 -6.88 8.01
N GLU A 24 0.76 -7.93 8.49
CA GLU A 24 0.75 -9.26 7.88
C GLU A 24 0.10 -9.30 6.48
N ARG A 25 -0.75 -8.32 6.15
CA ARG A 25 -1.44 -8.20 4.86
C ARG A 25 -0.72 -7.27 3.89
N CYS A 26 0.27 -6.52 4.37
CA CYS A 26 1.13 -5.69 3.54
C CYS A 26 2.22 -6.55 2.91
N ARG A 27 2.17 -6.73 1.58
CA ARG A 27 3.21 -7.47 0.84
C ARG A 27 4.46 -6.60 0.63
N LEU A 28 4.25 -5.33 0.30
CA LEU A 28 5.32 -4.41 -0.07
C LEU A 28 4.90 -2.97 0.23
N SER A 29 5.89 -2.18 0.59
CA SER A 29 5.76 -0.77 0.90
C SER A 29 6.87 0.02 0.22
N MET A 30 6.55 1.13 -0.44
CA MET A 30 7.54 2.00 -1.09
C MET A 30 7.42 3.44 -0.62
N THR A 31 8.55 4.08 -0.33
CA THR A 31 8.66 5.52 -0.09
C THR A 31 8.50 6.33 -1.39
N VAL A 32 8.20 7.63 -1.33
CA VAL A 32 8.19 8.51 -2.55
C VAL A 32 9.51 8.46 -3.31
N ALA A 33 10.64 8.34 -2.62
CA ALA A 33 11.94 8.25 -3.29
C ALA A 33 12.02 6.96 -4.12
N GLU A 34 11.61 5.84 -3.54
CA GLU A 34 11.54 4.55 -4.22
C GLU A 34 10.48 4.54 -5.32
N MET A 35 9.36 5.25 -5.14
CA MET A 35 8.32 5.39 -6.17
C MET A 35 8.80 6.11 -7.42
N LYS A 36 9.82 6.96 -7.31
CA LYS A 36 10.46 7.63 -8.45
C LYS A 36 11.48 6.75 -9.16
N ASP A 37 11.90 5.65 -8.53
CA ASP A 37 12.85 4.71 -9.14
C ASP A 37 12.13 3.78 -10.13
N ALA A 38 12.61 3.77 -11.37
CA ALA A 38 12.03 2.94 -12.44
C ALA A 38 12.17 1.44 -12.17
N GLN A 39 13.20 1.00 -11.46
CA GLN A 39 13.37 -0.41 -11.09
C GLN A 39 12.27 -0.86 -10.13
N ASN A 40 11.95 -0.02 -9.13
CA ASN A 40 10.91 -0.36 -8.17
C ASN A 40 9.51 -0.32 -8.80
N GLN A 41 9.25 0.63 -9.71
CA GLN A 41 8.01 0.65 -10.50
C GLN A 41 7.84 -0.64 -11.31
N LYS A 42 8.91 -1.11 -11.96
CA LYS A 42 8.89 -2.36 -12.70
C LYS A 42 8.63 -3.55 -11.77
N HIS A 43 9.31 -3.62 -10.64
CA HIS A 43 9.11 -4.70 -9.67
C HIS A 43 7.67 -4.75 -9.16
N LEU A 44 7.08 -3.59 -8.84
CA LEU A 44 5.67 -3.48 -8.48
C LEU A 44 4.77 -4.08 -9.56
N LEU A 45 4.97 -3.71 -10.83
CA LEU A 45 4.18 -4.22 -11.95
C LEU A 45 4.31 -5.75 -12.13
N GLU A 46 5.53 -6.28 -11.98
CA GLU A 46 5.76 -7.73 -12.03
C GLU A 46 5.01 -8.46 -10.92
N GLU A 47 4.98 -7.89 -9.71
CA GLU A 47 4.23 -8.46 -8.59
C GLU A 47 2.71 -8.32 -8.76
N LEU A 48 2.22 -7.21 -9.29
CA LEU A 48 0.80 -7.02 -9.63
C LEU A 48 0.33 -8.02 -10.69
N ALA A 49 1.19 -8.35 -11.66
CA ALA A 49 0.88 -9.36 -12.67
C ALA A 49 0.80 -10.78 -12.07
N LYS A 50 1.61 -11.07 -11.04
CA LYS A 50 1.57 -12.36 -10.31
C LYS A 50 0.38 -12.45 -9.34
N HIS A 51 -0.08 -11.31 -8.85
CA HIS A 51 -1.12 -11.22 -7.82
C HIS A 51 -2.24 -10.27 -8.24
N PRO A 52 -3.04 -10.60 -9.26
CA PRO A 52 -4.16 -9.75 -9.70
C PRO A 52 -5.23 -9.52 -8.63
N GLU A 53 -5.25 -10.37 -7.60
CA GLU A 53 -6.17 -10.25 -6.48
C GLU A 53 -5.85 -9.03 -5.57
N VAL A 54 -4.62 -8.52 -5.59
CA VAL A 54 -4.18 -7.49 -4.65
C VAL A 54 -4.82 -6.13 -4.90
N THR A 55 -4.94 -5.33 -3.84
CA THR A 55 -5.34 -3.93 -3.92
C THR A 55 -4.19 -3.02 -3.51
N VAL A 56 -3.88 -2.06 -4.37
CA VAL A 56 -2.89 -1.02 -4.12
C VAL A 56 -3.52 0.12 -3.33
N LEU A 57 -2.92 0.48 -2.22
CA LEU A 57 -3.25 1.63 -1.39
C LEU A 57 -2.26 2.75 -1.72
N LEU A 58 -2.80 3.81 -2.34
CA LEU A 58 -2.05 4.99 -2.70
C LEU A 58 -2.29 6.07 -1.65
N ASN A 59 -1.23 6.58 -1.05
CA ASN A 59 -1.34 7.72 -0.14
C ASN A 59 -1.79 8.95 -0.94
N GLY A 60 -2.90 9.58 -0.52
CA GLY A 60 -3.45 10.75 -1.18
C GLY A 60 -2.73 12.07 -0.91
N GLU A 61 -1.83 12.08 0.08
CA GLU A 61 -1.01 13.25 0.45
C GLU A 61 0.29 13.34 -0.38
N ILE A 62 0.55 12.40 -1.30
CA ILE A 62 1.71 12.50 -2.22
C ILE A 62 1.48 13.57 -3.29
N SER A 63 2.56 13.99 -3.96
CA SER A 63 2.44 15.00 -5.02
C SER A 63 1.48 14.55 -6.12
N SER A 64 0.64 15.48 -6.59
CA SER A 64 -0.39 15.23 -7.62
C SER A 64 0.18 14.58 -8.90
N ASP A 65 1.41 14.94 -9.28
CA ASP A 65 2.12 14.34 -10.42
C ASP A 65 2.39 12.85 -10.23
N LEU A 66 2.85 12.47 -9.02
CA LEU A 66 3.19 11.09 -8.70
C LEU A 66 1.92 10.26 -8.55
N GLN A 67 0.91 10.82 -7.90
CA GLN A 67 -0.41 10.21 -7.80
C GLN A 67 -1.01 9.94 -9.20
N SER A 68 -1.02 10.93 -10.08
CA SER A 68 -1.54 10.79 -11.44
C SER A 68 -0.75 9.74 -12.25
N THR A 69 0.57 9.70 -12.08
CA THR A 69 1.44 8.71 -12.73
C THR A 69 1.06 7.29 -12.31
N TYR A 70 0.93 7.03 -11.00
CA TYR A 70 0.60 5.70 -10.49
C TYR A 70 -0.85 5.31 -10.79
N ILE A 71 -1.81 6.23 -10.70
CA ILE A 71 -3.20 5.95 -11.09
C ILE A 71 -3.26 5.50 -12.56
N LYS A 72 -2.57 6.21 -13.46
CA LYS A 72 -2.52 5.82 -14.88
C LYS A 72 -1.89 4.44 -15.04
N LEU A 73 -0.74 4.21 -14.41
CA LEU A 73 -0.01 2.94 -14.47
C LEU A 73 -0.86 1.76 -13.96
N LEU A 74 -1.54 1.91 -12.83
CA LEU A 74 -2.41 0.88 -12.27
C LEU A 74 -3.63 0.61 -13.17
N ASN A 75 -4.26 1.67 -13.71
CA ASN A 75 -5.37 1.52 -14.66
C ASN A 75 -4.95 0.81 -15.94
N GLN A 76 -3.77 1.13 -16.49
CA GLN A 76 -3.22 0.48 -17.69
C GLN A 76 -3.01 -1.03 -17.51
N HIS A 77 -2.69 -1.44 -16.28
CA HIS A 77 -2.48 -2.84 -15.92
C HIS A 77 -3.74 -3.51 -15.33
N GLY A 78 -4.88 -2.80 -15.26
CA GLY A 78 -6.12 -3.32 -14.68
C GLY A 78 -6.03 -3.65 -13.19
N ALA A 79 -5.09 -3.04 -12.47
CA ALA A 79 -4.86 -3.28 -11.05
C ALA A 79 -5.86 -2.51 -10.17
N ASN A 80 -6.36 -3.16 -9.13
CA ASN A 80 -7.25 -2.52 -8.16
C ASN A 80 -6.46 -1.54 -7.31
N PHE A 81 -6.99 -0.32 -7.12
CA PHE A 81 -6.36 0.68 -6.25
C PHE A 81 -7.38 1.48 -5.43
N LYS A 82 -6.91 2.01 -4.30
CA LYS A 82 -7.66 2.89 -3.41
C LYS A 82 -6.77 4.04 -2.97
N ILE A 83 -7.31 5.25 -2.95
CA ILE A 83 -6.65 6.42 -2.40
C ILE A 83 -7.04 6.55 -0.94
N VAL A 84 -6.06 6.73 -0.05
CA VAL A 84 -6.27 6.86 1.39
C VAL A 84 -5.74 8.23 1.84
N ASN A 85 -6.59 9.01 2.53
CA ASN A 85 -6.30 10.41 2.92
C ASN A 85 -6.19 10.60 4.45
N ASN A 86 -5.93 9.54 5.22
CA ASN A 86 -6.04 9.58 6.69
C ASN A 86 -4.67 9.48 7.39
N PHE A 87 -3.73 10.37 7.08
CA PHE A 87 -2.38 10.36 7.64
C PHE A 87 -2.05 11.65 8.42
N VAL A 88 -1.37 11.49 9.57
CA VAL A 88 -0.84 12.57 10.42
C VAL A 88 0.68 12.74 10.23
N GLU A 89 1.35 11.83 9.51
CA GLU A 89 2.79 11.91 9.26
C GLU A 89 3.14 11.91 7.77
N ASN A 90 4.09 12.78 7.43
CA ASN A 90 4.70 13.04 6.12
C ASN A 90 5.51 11.86 5.55
N ASN A 91 5.10 10.61 5.79
CA ASN A 91 5.76 9.43 5.27
C ASN A 91 4.97 8.89 4.08
N PRO A 92 5.41 9.19 2.85
CA PRO A 92 4.65 8.83 1.67
C PRO A 92 4.88 7.36 1.35
N CYS A 93 3.84 6.54 1.50
CA CYS A 93 3.93 5.10 1.30
C CYS A 93 2.88 4.61 0.31
N LEU A 94 3.32 3.94 -0.76
CA LEU A 94 2.47 3.06 -1.56
C LEU A 94 2.51 1.67 -0.91
N LEU A 95 1.36 1.15 -0.48
CA LEU A 95 1.23 -0.21 0.03
C LEU A 95 0.41 -1.04 -0.94
N TYR A 96 0.64 -2.34 -1.07
CA TYR A 96 -0.38 -3.21 -1.66
C TYR A 96 -0.62 -4.45 -0.82
N THR A 97 -1.86 -4.94 -0.88
CA THR A 97 -2.37 -5.96 0.04
C THR A 97 -3.09 -7.06 -0.71
N SER A 98 -2.90 -8.31 -0.28
CA SER A 98 -3.63 -9.47 -0.81
C SER A 98 -5.00 -9.57 -0.13
N PRO A 99 -6.09 -9.84 -0.88
CA PRO A 99 -7.34 -10.27 -0.29
C PRO A 99 -7.14 -11.63 0.36
N SER A 100 -7.87 -11.83 1.46
CA SER A 100 -8.00 -13.08 2.21
C SER A 100 -8.94 -14.06 1.52
#